data_AF-U1NRS3-F1
#
_entry.id   AF-U1NRS3-F1
#
_cell.length_a   1.000
_cell.length_b   1.000
_cell.length_c   1.000
_cell.angle_alpha   90.00
_cell.angle_beta   90.00
_cell.angle_gamma   90.00
#
_symmetry.space_group_name_H-M   'P 1'
#
loop_
_entity.id
_entity.type
_entity.pdbx_description
1 polymer ?
#
loop_
_entity_poly.entity_id
_entity_poly.type
_entity_poly.pdbx_seq_one_letter_code
_entity_poly.pdbx_strand_id
1 'polypeptide(L)'
;MPVLKIVVLLSIIWCFNQFAIIFIATGGGPVGATEIFPVKVYKLGFQQLEFGLSTALSVVMLGIMILVMIAYIRVLRRQGVKL
;
A
#
# COMPACT_ATOMS: atom_id res chain seq x y z
N MET A 1 19.19 -16.52 -14.41
CA MET A 1 19.20 -15.81 -13.10
C MET A 1 17.83 -15.88 -12.41
N PRO A 2 17.38 -17.04 -11.91
CA PRO A 2 16.07 -17.20 -11.24
C PRO A 2 15.95 -16.44 -9.91
N VAL A 3 17.06 -16.22 -9.21
CA VAL A 3 17.10 -15.51 -7.90
C VAL A 3 16.64 -14.05 -8.02
N LEU A 4 17.08 -13.34 -9.07
CA LEU A 4 16.70 -11.94 -9.31
C LEU A 4 15.18 -11.76 -9.46
N LYS A 5 14.47 -12.73 -10.05
CA LYS A 5 13.01 -12.66 -10.20
C LYS A 5 12.29 -12.76 -8.86
N ILE A 6 12.75 -13.67 -7.99
CA ILE A 6 12.19 -13.87 -6.65
C ILE A 6 12.48 -12.65 -5.77
N VAL A 7 13.69 -12.09 -5.84
CA VAL A 7 14.06 -10.89 -5.09
C VAL A 7 13.22 -9.69 -5.52
N VAL A 8 13.06 -9.45 -6.82
CA VAL A 8 12.22 -8.35 -7.33
C VAL A 8 10.76 -8.54 -6.89
N LEU A 9 10.24 -9.77 -6.94
CA LEU A 9 8.90 -10.10 -6.45
C LEU A 9 8.74 -9.76 -4.96
N LEU A 10 9.71 -10.19 -4.15
CA LEU A 10 9.70 -9.97 -2.70
C LEU A 10 9.84 -8.49 -2.35
N SER A 11 10.69 -7.75 -3.07
CA SER A 11 10.86 -6.29 -2.89
C SER A 11 9.58 -5.51 -3.25
N ILE A 12 8.85 -5.93 -4.28
CA ILE A 12 7.55 -5.31 -4.62
C ILE A 12 6.54 -5.54 -3.49
N ILE A 13 6.42 -6.78 -2.98
CA ILE A 13 5.53 -7.10 -1.85
C ILE A 13 5.90 -6.27 -0.61
N TRP A 14 7.20 -6.19 -0.31
CA TRP A 14 7.71 -5.42 0.82
C TRP A 14 7.45 -3.92 0.67
N CYS A 15 7.57 -3.37 -0.54
CA CYS A 15 7.29 -1.96 -0.84
C CYS A 15 5.82 -1.60 -0.58
N PHE A 16 4.88 -2.50 -0.88
CA PHE A 16 3.46 -2.27 -0.62
C PHE A 16 3.09 -2.36 0.88
N ASN A 17 3.85 -3.08 1.69
CA ASN A 17 3.59 -3.23 3.12
C ASN A 17 4.25 -2.14 4.00
N GLN A 18 4.93 -1.14 3.42
CA GLN A 18 5.69 -0.10 4.15
C GLN A 18 4.85 0.90 4.97
N PHE A 19 3.56 0.64 5.21
CA PHE A 19 2.70 1.54 5.99
C PHE A 19 3.29 1.91 7.36
N ALA A 20 3.72 0.91 8.13
CA ALA A 20 4.29 1.11 9.45
C ALA A 20 5.60 1.91 9.42
N ILE A 21 6.48 1.62 8.45
CA ILE A 21 7.77 2.30 8.31
C ILE A 21 7.59 3.77 7.96
N ILE A 22 6.69 4.11 7.04
CA ILE A 22 6.48 5.51 6.61
C ILE A 22 5.82 6.33 7.73
N PHE A 23 4.88 5.72 8.47
CA PHE A 23 4.25 6.36 9.63
C PHE A 23 5.26 6.66 10.75
N ILE A 24 6.15 5.72 11.07
CA ILE A 24 7.17 5.89 12.11
C ILE A 24 8.28 6.84 11.66
N ALA A 25 8.74 6.73 10.41
CA ALA A 25 9.91 7.48 9.93
C ALA A 25 9.63 8.97 9.70
N THR A 26 8.43 9.32 9.23
CA THR A 26 8.10 10.73 8.90
C THR A 26 6.72 11.18 9.34
N GLY A 27 5.83 10.27 9.74
CA GLY A 27 4.43 10.60 10.04
C GLY A 27 3.69 11.30 8.88
N GLY A 28 4.24 11.27 7.66
CA GLY A 28 3.74 12.03 6.52
C GLY A 28 4.21 13.50 6.41
N GLY A 29 5.28 13.92 7.09
CA GLY A 29 5.78 15.30 7.09
C GLY A 29 6.79 15.65 5.97
N PRO A 30 7.04 16.96 5.68
CA PRO A 30 6.56 18.15 6.39
C PRO A 30 5.25 18.76 5.84
N VAL A 31 4.79 18.34 4.65
CA VAL A 31 3.53 18.81 4.03
C VAL A 31 2.83 17.67 3.27
N GLY A 32 2.77 16.46 3.83
CA GLY A 32 2.17 15.32 3.14
C GLY A 32 3.02 14.77 1.98
N ALA A 33 4.25 15.27 1.78
CA ALA A 33 5.10 14.88 0.65
C ALA A 33 5.45 13.37 0.64
N THR A 34 5.44 12.74 1.82
CA THR A 34 5.61 11.30 2.01
C THR A 34 4.33 10.60 2.47
N GLU A 35 3.18 11.28 2.47
CA GLU A 35 1.91 10.67 2.84
C GLU A 35 1.43 9.69 1.77
N ILE A 36 1.52 8.41 2.12
CA ILE A 36 0.76 7.36 1.45
C ILE A 36 -0.67 7.37 1.98
N PHE A 37 -1.62 6.97 1.13
CA PHE A 37 -3.04 6.93 1.47
C PHE A 37 -3.40 6.34 2.85
N PRO A 38 -2.81 5.22 3.32
CA PRO A 38 -3.14 4.70 4.66
C PRO A 38 -2.66 5.59 5.81
N VAL A 39 -1.60 6.39 5.63
CA VAL A 39 -1.18 7.40 6.63
C VAL A 39 -2.24 8.50 6.74
N LYS A 40 -2.81 8.93 5.61
CA LYS A 40 -3.86 9.94 5.58
C LYS A 40 -5.17 9.44 6.23
N VAL A 41 -5.58 8.21 5.94
CA VAL A 41 -6.72 7.55 6.62
C VAL A 41 -6.51 7.53 8.14
N TYR A 42 -5.32 7.11 8.59
CA TYR A 42 -5.01 7.08 10.02
C TYR A 42 -5.12 8.46 10.67
N LYS A 43 -4.61 9.52 10.02
CA LYS A 43 -4.75 10.89 10.53
C LYS A 43 -6.21 11.36 10.59
N LEU A 44 -7.01 11.12 9.55
CA LEU A 44 -8.42 11.53 9.57
C LEU A 44 -9.22 10.79 10.65
N GLY A 45 -9.01 9.49 10.80
CA GLY A 45 -9.76 8.68 11.77
C GLY A 45 -9.36 8.91 13.21
N PHE A 46 -8.05 9.01 13.49
CA PHE A 46 -7.53 9.06 14.87
C PHE A 46 -7.11 10.46 15.34
N GLN A 47 -6.72 11.38 14.44
CA GLN A 47 -6.34 12.74 14.83
C GLN A 47 -7.48 13.74 14.67
N GLN A 48 -8.25 13.66 13.58
CA GLN A 48 -9.35 14.60 13.30
C GLN A 48 -10.70 14.11 13.83
N LEU A 49 -10.78 12.86 14.33
CA LEU A 49 -12.00 12.22 14.83
C LEU A 49 -13.15 12.16 13.80
N GLU A 50 -12.82 12.34 12.53
CA GLU A 50 -13.72 12.34 11.37
C GLU A 50 -13.89 10.90 10.86
N PHE A 51 -14.52 10.05 11.67
CA PHE A 51 -14.67 8.62 11.37
C PHE A 51 -15.43 8.36 10.07
N GLY A 52 -16.42 9.19 9.72
CA GLY A 52 -17.17 9.05 8.47
C GLY A 52 -16.29 9.20 7.23
N LEU A 53 -15.52 10.29 7.16
CA LEU A 53 -14.59 10.56 6.07
C LEU A 53 -13.43 9.55 6.04
N SER A 54 -12.89 9.19 7.21
CA SER A 54 -11.85 8.18 7.34
C SER A 54 -12.31 6.81 6.81
N THR A 55 -13.53 6.41 7.14
CA THR A 55 -14.09 5.12 6.71
C THR A 55 -14.36 5.10 5.22
N ALA A 56 -14.93 6.18 4.67
CA ALA A 56 -15.13 6.32 3.22
C ALA A 56 -13.81 6.21 2.44
N LEU A 57 -12.76 6.91 2.90
CA LEU A 57 -11.42 6.82 2.32
C LEU A 57 -10.81 5.42 2.45
N SER A 58 -11.02 4.74 3.59
CA SER A 58 -10.55 3.37 3.82
C SER A 58 -11.17 2.38 2.84
N VAL A 59 -12.48 2.50 2.58
CA VAL A 59 -13.20 1.62 1.64
C VAL A 59 -12.76 1.87 0.20
N VAL A 60 -12.58 3.13 -0.21
CA VAL A 60 -12.02 3.47 -1.53
C VAL A 60 -10.61 2.91 -1.68
N MET A 61 -9.77 3.04 -0.64
CA MET A 61 -8.42 2.49 -0.64
C MET A 61 -8.41 0.98 -0.74
N LEU A 62 -9.29 0.30 -0.02
CA LEU A 62 -9.45 -1.14 -0.11
C LEU A 62 -9.77 -1.55 -1.57
N GLY A 63 -10.68 -0.85 -2.23
CA GLY A 63 -11.02 -1.10 -3.64
C GLY A 63 -9.82 -0.93 -4.59
N ILE A 64 -9.05 0.15 -4.42
CA ILE A 64 -7.84 0.39 -5.21
C ILE A 64 -6.79 -0.69 -4.95
N MET A 65 -6.61 -1.09 -3.70
CA MET A 65 -5.65 -2.12 -3.32
C MET A 65 -6.03 -3.49 -3.90
N ILE A 66 -7.34 -3.83 -3.90
CA ILE A 66 -7.86 -5.02 -4.58
C ILE A 66 -7.58 -4.96 -6.08
N LEU A 67 -7.80 -3.80 -6.74
CA LEU A 67 -7.50 -3.63 -8.16
C LEU A 67 -6.02 -3.85 -8.48
N VAL A 68 -5.13 -3.25 -7.68
CA VAL A 68 -3.67 -3.42 -7.81
C VAL A 68 -3.28 -4.87 -7.58
N MET A 69 -3.85 -5.54 -6.57
CA MET A 69 -3.61 -6.96 -6.29
C MET A 69 -4.06 -7.85 -7.45
N ILE A 70 -5.23 -7.60 -8.02
CA ILE A 70 -5.73 -8.32 -9.20
C ILE A 70 -4.82 -8.09 -10.41
N ALA A 71 -4.38 -6.85 -10.64
CA ALA A 71 -3.43 -6.52 -11.71
C ALA A 71 -2.09 -7.25 -11.49
N TYR A 72 -1.59 -7.27 -10.26
CA TYR A 72 -0.37 -7.98 -9.88
C TYR A 72 -0.51 -9.49 -10.11
N ILE A 73 -1.60 -10.12 -9.67
CA ILE A 73 -1.86 -11.55 -9.91
C ILE A 73 -1.94 -11.83 -11.42
N ARG A 74 -2.56 -10.95 -12.21
CA ARG A 74 -2.60 -11.09 -13.68
C ARG A 74 -1.22 -10.99 -14.31
N VAL A 75 -0.37 -10.07 -13.88
CA VAL A 75 1.01 -9.92 -14.36
C VAL A 75 1.85 -11.13 -13.95
N LEU A 76 1.71 -11.59 -12.71
CA LEU A 76 2.41 -12.77 -12.20
C LEU A 76 2.00 -14.05 -12.95
N ARG A 77 0.71 -14.21 -13.24
CA ARG A 77 0.18 -15.33 -14.04
C ARG A 77 0.67 -15.27 -15.50
N ARG A 78 0.90 -14.07 -16.05
CA ARG A 78 1.57 -13.89 -17.36
C ARG A 78 3.06 -14.23 -17.33
N GLN A 79 3.72 -14.16 -16.17
CA GLN A 79 5.15 -14.51 -16.03
C GLN A 79 5.41 -16.01 -15.85
N GLY A 80 4.38 -16.87 -15.90
CA GLY A 80 4.56 -18.32 -16.04
C GLY A 80 5.25 -18.97 -14.84
N VAL A 81 5.07 -18.44 -13.63
CA VAL A 81 5.42 -19.19 -12.41
C VAL A 81 4.34 -20.27 -12.25
N LYS A 82 4.63 -21.45 -12.81
CA LYS A 82 3.94 -22.69 -12.45
C LYS A 82 4.24 -22.92 -10.96
N LEU A 83 3.18 -23.02 -10.16
CA LEU A 83 3.24 -23.53 -8.79
C LEU A 83 3.88 -24.93 -8.80
#